data_AF-A1SBZ0-F1
#
_entry.id   AF-A1SBZ0-F1
#
_cell.length_a   1.000
_cell.length_b   1.000
_cell.length_c   1.000
_cell.angle_alpha   90.00
_cell.angle_beta   90.00
_cell.angle_gamma   90.00
#
_symmetry.space_group_name_H-M   'P 1'
#
loop_
_entity.id
_entity.type
_entity.pdbx_description
1 polymer ?
#
loop_
_entity_poly.entity_id
_entity_poly.type
_entity_poly.pdbx_seq_one_letter_code
_entity_poly.pdbx_strand_id
1 'polypeptide(L)'
;MCQSCGHAARGQRKAPAQQSPVDTPRVDPDTASSPETTEKHGGTPDHRQETRRARPPRPKATDERVEELLRAAGYNRAITPEVLEEHRRFTTHAGKTGLPRWKAAVALLNGAQGRGEVPHVREIYTEEKRRREAKQARAAETRRQAGELADEHAKAAREHVARVWAETGEGPTWRELADALGVEGRIASAVIDTLHRLRVLTSTKEPRSLTLTTAWTPPSA
;
A
#
# COMPACT_ATOMS: atom_id res chain seq x y z
N MET A 1 8.57 -21.98 -1.97
CA MET A 1 8.09 -20.84 -1.18
C MET A 1 8.99 -20.69 0.04
N CYS A 2 9.67 -19.55 0.17
CA CYS A 2 10.60 -19.25 1.25
C CYS A 2 9.79 -18.77 2.48
N GLN A 3 9.81 -19.55 3.56
CA GLN A 3 9.06 -19.28 4.80
C GLN A 3 9.89 -18.52 5.84
N SER A 4 11.10 -18.06 5.51
CA SER A 4 11.91 -17.21 6.40
C SER A 4 11.64 -15.70 6.21
N CYS A 5 10.87 -15.31 5.19
CA CYS A 5 10.44 -13.94 4.95
C CYS A 5 9.10 -13.74 5.67
N GLY A 6 9.07 -13.14 6.86
CA GLY A 6 7.87 -13.01 7.72
C GLY A 6 6.66 -12.31 7.07
N HIS A 7 5.87 -13.04 6.29
CA HIS A 7 4.59 -12.62 5.74
C HIS A 7 3.50 -13.67 5.94
N ALA A 8 2.42 -13.26 6.61
CA ALA A 8 1.20 -14.03 6.79
C ALA A 8 0.57 -14.40 5.44
N ALA A 9 0.28 -15.70 5.27
CA ALA A 9 -0.41 -16.23 4.11
C ALA A 9 -1.82 -15.64 4.00
N ARG A 10 -2.07 -14.80 2.99
CA ARG A 10 -3.43 -14.40 2.62
C ARG A 10 -4.09 -15.54 1.87
N GLY A 11 -5.26 -15.93 2.37
CA GLY A 11 -6.09 -17.01 1.84
C GLY A 11 -6.36 -16.88 0.33
N GLN A 12 -6.36 -18.03 -0.32
CA GLN A 12 -6.69 -18.18 -1.73
C GLN A 12 -8.12 -17.71 -2.00
N ARG A 13 -8.27 -16.83 -2.99
CA ARG A 13 -9.57 -16.58 -3.61
C ARG A 13 -9.82 -17.69 -4.62
N LYS A 14 -10.92 -18.43 -4.44
CA LYS A 14 -11.48 -19.31 -5.47
C LYS A 14 -11.69 -18.51 -6.76
N ALA A 15 -11.23 -19.07 -7.88
CA ALA A 15 -11.49 -18.54 -9.21
C ALA A 15 -13.00 -18.59 -9.50
N PRO A 16 -13.57 -17.55 -10.14
CA PRO A 16 -14.92 -17.65 -10.69
C PRO A 16 -14.93 -18.59 -11.90
N ALA A 17 -15.92 -19.46 -11.94
CA ALA A 17 -16.16 -20.43 -12.99
C ALA A 17 -16.43 -19.73 -14.34
N GLN A 18 -15.96 -20.40 -15.39
CA GLN A 18 -16.23 -20.12 -16.80
C GLN A 18 -17.75 -20.05 -17.05
N GLN A 19 -18.19 -19.01 -17.77
CA GLN A 19 -19.43 -19.04 -18.53
C GLN A 19 -19.10 -18.67 -19.98
N SER A 20 -19.46 -19.59 -20.87
CA SER A 20 -19.29 -19.51 -22.32
C SER A 20 -20.10 -18.38 -22.96
N PRO A 21 -19.72 -17.91 -24.16
CA PRO A 21 -20.33 -16.76 -24.81
C PRO A 21 -21.64 -17.14 -25.53
N VAL A 22 -22.62 -16.23 -25.49
CA VAL A 22 -23.81 -16.26 -26.34
C VAL A 22 -23.74 -15.07 -27.28
N ASP A 23 -23.80 -15.39 -28.57
CA ASP A 23 -23.87 -14.50 -29.72
C ASP A 23 -25.01 -13.46 -29.60
N THR A 24 -24.73 -12.24 -30.05
CA THR A 24 -25.76 -11.39 -30.68
C THR A 24 -25.10 -10.35 -31.59
N PRO A 25 -25.72 -10.01 -32.74
CA PRO A 25 -25.02 -9.51 -33.90
C PRO A 25 -24.88 -7.99 -33.95
N ARG A 26 -23.90 -7.60 -34.76
CA ARG A 26 -23.51 -6.25 -35.19
C ARG A 26 -24.53 -5.66 -36.18
N VAL A 27 -24.94 -4.40 -35.96
CA VAL A 27 -25.40 -3.47 -37.00
C VAL A 27 -25.00 -2.04 -36.59
N ASP A 28 -24.15 -1.42 -37.41
CA ASP A 28 -24.03 0.03 -37.65
C ASP A 28 -24.37 0.22 -39.15
N PRO A 29 -24.61 1.43 -39.75
CA PRO A 29 -24.38 2.79 -39.25
C PRO A 29 -25.46 3.87 -39.66
N ASP A 30 -25.17 5.12 -39.30
CA ASP A 30 -25.51 6.42 -39.95
C ASP A 30 -26.96 6.89 -40.13
N THR A 31 -27.27 8.12 -39.64
CA THR A 31 -27.51 9.34 -40.45
C THR A 31 -28.12 10.48 -39.62
N ALA A 32 -27.64 11.70 -39.90
CA ALA A 32 -27.97 12.98 -39.31
C ALA A 32 -29.41 13.49 -39.54
N SER A 33 -29.92 14.35 -38.64
CA SER A 33 -30.46 15.72 -38.92
C SER A 33 -31.35 16.24 -37.78
N SER A 34 -31.12 17.50 -37.39
CA SER A 34 -32.09 18.41 -36.70
C SER A 34 -33.18 18.88 -37.70
N PRO A 35 -34.26 19.65 -37.37
CA PRO A 35 -34.50 20.53 -36.21
C PRO A 35 -35.95 20.58 -35.63
N GLU A 36 -36.13 21.46 -34.64
CA GLU A 36 -37.33 22.07 -34.03
C GLU A 36 -38.72 21.79 -34.63
N THR A 37 -39.73 21.60 -33.75
CA THR A 37 -40.88 22.53 -33.58
C THR A 37 -41.90 22.11 -32.50
N THR A 38 -42.30 23.11 -31.70
CA THR A 38 -43.67 23.42 -31.22
C THR A 38 -44.34 22.64 -30.06
N GLU A 39 -44.41 23.36 -28.94
CA GLU A 39 -45.54 23.59 -28.01
C GLU A 39 -46.57 22.51 -27.60
N LYS A 40 -46.71 22.46 -26.26
CA LYS A 40 -47.95 22.47 -25.44
C LYS A 40 -48.75 21.19 -25.17
N HIS A 41 -48.79 20.95 -23.85
CA HIS A 41 -49.94 20.54 -23.02
C HIS A 41 -50.46 19.10 -23.11
N GLY A 42 -50.01 18.34 -22.12
CA GLY A 42 -50.62 17.09 -21.66
C GLY A 42 -49.85 16.61 -20.44
N GLY A 43 -50.01 17.29 -19.30
CA GLY A 43 -49.34 16.95 -18.04
C GLY A 43 -49.86 15.63 -17.49
N THR A 44 -49.30 14.52 -17.96
CA THR A 44 -49.42 13.21 -17.33
C THR A 44 -48.40 13.17 -16.18
N PRO A 45 -48.79 12.82 -14.93
CA PRO A 45 -47.82 12.61 -13.88
C PRO A 45 -47.05 11.33 -14.21
N ASP A 46 -45.86 11.47 -14.80
CA ASP A 46 -44.96 10.35 -14.98
C ASP A 46 -44.44 9.93 -13.60
N HIS A 47 -45.08 8.90 -13.05
CA HIS A 47 -44.71 8.18 -11.84
C HIS A 47 -43.39 7.40 -12.05
N ARG A 48 -42.31 8.11 -12.34
CA ARG A 48 -40.94 7.63 -12.14
C ARG A 48 -40.28 8.40 -11.01
N GLN A 49 -40.91 8.39 -9.84
CA GLN A 49 -40.16 8.45 -8.59
C GLN A 49 -39.42 7.12 -8.44
N GLU A 50 -38.29 7.05 -9.13
CA GLU A 50 -37.25 6.09 -8.89
C GLU A 50 -36.86 6.24 -7.41
N THR A 51 -37.36 5.31 -6.59
CA THR A 51 -37.10 5.25 -5.16
C THR A 51 -35.62 4.96 -4.96
N ARG A 52 -34.79 6.01 -5.03
CA ARG A 52 -33.41 5.99 -4.54
C ARG A 52 -33.50 5.58 -3.08
N ARG A 53 -33.31 4.28 -2.80
CA ARG A 53 -33.20 3.75 -1.44
C ARG A 53 -32.24 4.65 -0.69
N ALA A 54 -32.77 5.44 0.25
CA ALA A 54 -31.97 6.34 1.06
C ALA A 54 -30.90 5.49 1.74
N ARG A 55 -29.64 5.75 1.40
CA ARG A 55 -28.52 5.02 2.00
C ARG A 55 -28.62 5.21 3.52
N PRO A 56 -28.61 4.15 4.33
CA PRO A 56 -28.73 4.29 5.77
C PRO A 56 -27.67 5.26 6.28
N PRO A 57 -28.03 6.16 7.23
CA PRO A 57 -27.10 7.15 7.75
C PRO A 57 -25.88 6.42 8.31
N ARG A 58 -24.68 6.92 7.95
CA ARG A 58 -23.45 6.32 8.48
C ARG A 58 -23.43 6.53 10.00
N PRO A 59 -23.01 5.53 10.79
CA PRO A 59 -22.90 5.69 12.23
C PRO A 59 -21.89 6.81 12.52
N LYS A 60 -22.33 7.80 13.32
CA LYS A 60 -21.45 8.86 13.82
C LYS A 60 -20.51 8.28 14.87
N ALA A 61 -19.32 8.87 15.00
CA ALA A 61 -18.41 8.54 16.09
C ALA A 61 -19.08 8.79 17.46
N THR A 62 -18.85 7.89 18.41
CA THR A 62 -19.23 8.07 19.82
C THR A 62 -18.30 9.09 20.50
N ASP A 63 -18.71 9.63 21.65
CA ASP A 63 -17.92 10.64 22.38
C ASP A 63 -16.56 10.08 22.82
N GLU A 64 -16.55 8.87 23.38
CA GLU A 64 -15.34 8.12 23.72
C GLU A 64 -14.36 8.03 22.54
N ARG A 65 -14.90 7.89 21.31
CA ARG A 65 -14.10 7.76 20.10
C ARG A 65 -13.47 9.07 19.69
N VAL A 66 -14.18 10.18 19.89
CA VAL A 66 -13.66 11.53 19.65
C VAL A 66 -12.58 11.84 20.68
N GLU A 67 -12.82 11.53 21.96
CA GLU A 67 -11.83 11.67 23.03
C GLU A 67 -10.56 10.87 22.76
N GLU A 68 -10.69 9.62 22.32
CA GLU A 68 -9.55 8.78 21.96
C GLU A 68 -8.71 9.42 20.84
N LEU A 69 -9.36 9.99 19.83
CA LEU A 69 -8.67 10.68 18.73
C LEU A 69 -7.93 11.92 19.23
N LEU A 70 -8.62 12.75 20.03
CA LEU A 70 -8.06 13.97 20.61
C LEU A 70 -6.86 13.67 21.51
N ARG A 71 -6.98 12.66 22.38
CA ARG A 71 -5.88 12.20 23.25
C ARG A 71 -4.70 11.69 22.43
N ALA A 72 -4.96 10.88 21.40
CA ALA A 72 -3.91 10.39 20.50
C ALA A 72 -3.21 11.51 19.71
N ALA A 73 -3.92 12.59 19.41
CA ALA A 73 -3.37 13.79 18.79
C ALA A 73 -2.59 14.69 19.76
N GLY A 74 -2.60 14.40 21.06
CA GLY A 74 -1.96 15.23 22.08
C GLY A 74 -2.75 16.51 22.39
N TYR A 75 -4.07 16.48 22.24
CA TYR A 75 -4.94 17.59 22.62
C TYR A 75 -4.81 17.87 24.12
N ASN A 76 -4.46 19.12 24.46
CA ASN A 76 -4.05 19.52 25.81
C ASN A 76 -5.02 20.52 26.48
N ARG A 77 -6.24 20.69 25.94
CA ARG A 77 -7.29 21.55 26.51
C ARG A 77 -8.44 20.69 27.06
N ALA A 78 -9.33 21.33 27.83
CA ALA A 78 -10.54 20.68 28.31
C ALA A 78 -11.39 20.17 27.14
N ILE A 79 -11.82 18.91 27.21
CA ILE A 79 -12.71 18.31 26.22
C ILE A 79 -14.15 18.60 26.68
N THR A 80 -14.77 19.62 26.11
CA THR A 80 -16.16 19.98 26.39
C THR A 80 -17.11 19.33 25.36
N PRO A 81 -18.43 19.26 25.63
CA PRO A 81 -19.40 18.74 24.67
C PRO A 81 -19.36 19.44 23.30
N GLU A 82 -19.05 20.73 23.27
CA GLU A 82 -18.90 21.51 22.03
C GLU A 82 -17.70 21.02 21.21
N VAL A 83 -16.57 20.77 21.86
CA VAL A 83 -15.37 20.20 21.23
C VAL A 83 -15.67 18.81 20.67
N LEU A 84 -16.41 17.99 21.42
CA LEU A 84 -16.81 16.65 20.97
C LEU A 84 -17.68 16.71 19.70
N GLU A 85 -18.67 17.60 19.66
CA GLU A 85 -19.54 17.74 18.49
C GLU A 85 -18.79 18.27 17.27
N GLU A 86 -17.92 19.28 17.46
CA GLU A 86 -17.10 19.84 16.39
C GLU A 86 -16.21 18.78 15.73
N HIS A 87 -15.60 17.90 16.53
CA HIS A 87 -14.69 16.87 16.06
C HIS A 87 -15.40 15.57 15.63
N ARG A 88 -16.72 15.44 15.84
CA ARG A 88 -17.47 14.18 15.58
C ARG A 88 -17.43 13.79 14.11
N ARG A 89 -17.63 14.74 13.21
CA ARG A 89 -17.60 14.49 11.76
C ARG A 89 -16.21 14.04 11.31
N PHE A 90 -15.17 14.71 11.80
CA PHE A 90 -13.79 14.37 11.49
C PHE A 90 -13.42 12.96 11.96
N THR A 91 -13.76 12.64 13.21
CA THR A 91 -13.54 11.32 13.82
C THR A 91 -14.29 10.20 13.09
N THR A 92 -15.52 10.46 12.65
CA THR A 92 -16.32 9.51 11.86
C THR A 92 -15.58 9.10 10.58
N HIS A 93 -14.89 10.03 9.92
CA HIS A 93 -14.15 9.76 8.69
C HIS A 93 -12.75 9.19 8.90
N ALA A 94 -12.12 9.49 10.04
CA ALA A 94 -10.87 8.87 10.48
C ALA A 94 -11.01 7.35 10.61
N GLY A 95 -12.17 6.87 11.07
CA GLY A 95 -12.50 5.45 11.18
C GLY A 95 -11.89 4.78 12.40
N LYS A 96 -11.55 3.49 12.28
CA LYS A 96 -11.04 2.67 13.40
C LYS A 96 -9.58 2.98 13.73
N THR A 97 -9.19 2.77 15.00
CA THR A 97 -7.87 3.12 15.53
C THR A 97 -6.83 2.27 14.84
N GLY A 98 -5.66 2.86 14.60
CA GLY A 98 -4.54 2.19 13.95
C GLY A 98 -4.66 2.08 12.43
N LEU A 99 -5.84 2.35 11.83
CA LEU A 99 -5.98 2.39 10.37
C LEU A 99 -5.24 3.61 9.76
N PRO A 100 -4.89 3.56 8.46
CA PRO A 100 -4.16 4.65 7.81
C PRO A 100 -4.84 6.02 7.94
N ARG A 101 -6.18 6.04 7.77
CA ARG A 101 -6.99 7.26 7.91
C ARG A 101 -7.01 7.80 9.34
N TRP A 102 -7.06 6.92 10.34
CA TRP A 102 -6.92 7.32 11.74
C TRP A 102 -5.57 7.96 12.01
N LYS A 103 -4.48 7.32 11.56
CA LYS A 103 -3.13 7.87 11.71
C LYS A 103 -2.97 9.22 11.02
N ALA A 104 -3.60 9.41 9.86
CA ALA A 104 -3.61 10.69 9.14
C ALA A 104 -4.39 11.76 9.92
N ALA A 105 -5.59 11.42 10.42
CA ALA A 105 -6.41 12.30 11.25
C ALA A 105 -5.68 12.75 12.53
N VAL A 106 -5.04 11.81 13.24
CA VAL A 106 -4.21 12.12 14.43
C VAL A 106 -3.10 13.11 14.07
N ALA A 107 -2.41 12.91 12.95
CA ALA A 107 -1.31 13.78 12.55
C ALA A 107 -1.76 15.19 12.13
N LEU A 108 -2.92 15.30 11.47
CA LEU A 108 -3.52 16.60 11.13
C LEU A 108 -3.88 17.37 12.39
N LEU A 109 -4.55 16.71 13.35
CA LEU A 109 -4.92 17.33 14.62
C LEU A 109 -3.69 17.68 15.48
N ASN A 110 -2.67 16.81 15.50
CA ASN A 110 -1.41 17.09 16.18
C ASN A 110 -0.67 18.27 15.55
N GLY A 111 -0.63 18.37 14.22
CA GLY A 111 -0.03 19.51 13.52
C GLY A 111 -0.82 20.82 13.68
N ALA A 112 -2.12 20.73 13.94
CA ALA A 112 -2.99 21.89 14.16
C ALA A 112 -2.88 22.48 15.57
N GLN A 113 -2.20 21.81 16.52
CA GLN A 113 -1.82 22.23 17.88
C GLN A 113 -2.33 23.64 18.29
N GLY A 114 -3.60 23.72 18.66
CA GLY A 114 -4.19 24.93 19.25
C GLY A 114 -4.94 25.87 18.32
N ARG A 115 -5.03 25.58 17.01
CA ARG A 115 -6.06 26.19 16.15
C ARG A 115 -7.42 25.70 16.64
N GLY A 116 -8.32 26.64 16.91
CA GLY A 116 -9.66 26.33 17.42
C GLY A 116 -10.58 25.65 16.40
N GLU A 117 -10.10 25.39 15.19
CA GLU A 117 -10.90 24.87 14.08
C GLU A 117 -10.44 23.47 13.67
N VAL A 118 -11.41 22.58 13.51
CA VAL A 118 -11.18 21.20 13.05
C VAL A 118 -10.81 21.17 11.57
N PRO A 119 -9.68 20.52 11.17
CA PRO A 119 -9.31 20.38 9.77
C PRO A 119 -10.43 19.76 8.93
N HIS A 120 -10.50 20.14 7.66
CA HIS A 120 -11.58 19.62 6.81
C HIS A 120 -11.41 18.11 6.58
N VAL A 121 -12.50 17.35 6.58
CA VAL A 121 -12.49 15.87 6.41
C VAL A 121 -11.68 15.40 5.20
N ARG A 122 -11.69 16.17 4.11
CA ARG A 122 -10.93 15.87 2.88
C ARG A 122 -9.43 15.76 3.15
N GLU A 123 -8.91 16.48 4.13
CA GLU A 123 -7.49 16.49 4.48
C GLU A 123 -7.01 15.13 5.00
N ILE A 124 -7.87 14.37 5.67
CA ILE A 124 -7.54 12.99 6.11
C ILE A 124 -7.12 12.14 4.91
N TYR A 125 -7.84 12.27 3.79
CA TYR A 125 -7.58 11.49 2.59
C TYR A 125 -6.34 11.99 1.83
N THR A 126 -6.12 13.31 1.78
CA THR A 126 -4.92 13.87 1.14
C THR A 126 -3.66 13.51 1.92
N GLU A 127 -3.71 13.57 3.25
CA GLU A 127 -2.60 13.18 4.12
C GLU A 127 -2.32 11.68 4.06
N GLU A 128 -3.37 10.84 4.03
CA GLU A 128 -3.19 9.39 3.82
C GLU A 128 -2.55 9.09 2.47
N LYS A 129 -3.02 9.74 1.40
CA LYS A 129 -2.43 9.62 0.06
C LYS A 129 -0.96 10.03 0.06
N ARG A 130 -0.63 11.20 0.62
CA ARG A 130 0.75 11.71 0.74
C ARG A 130 1.64 10.71 1.47
N ARG A 131 1.18 10.15 2.58
CA ARG A 131 1.92 9.13 3.36
C ARG A 131 2.15 7.85 2.58
N ARG A 132 1.13 7.39 1.84
CA ARG A 132 1.23 6.22 0.97
C ARG A 132 2.26 6.45 -0.13
N GLU A 133 2.20 7.60 -0.81
CA GLU A 133 3.14 7.97 -1.86
C GLU A 133 4.57 8.10 -1.32
N ALA A 134 4.76 8.77 -0.18
CA ALA A 134 6.07 8.85 0.47
C ALA A 134 6.63 7.48 0.86
N LYS A 135 5.79 6.57 1.37
CA LYS A 135 6.20 5.19 1.67
C LYS A 135 6.57 4.42 0.41
N GLN A 136 5.81 4.58 -0.67
CA GLN A 136 6.09 3.96 -1.95
C GLN A 136 7.38 4.49 -2.56
N ALA A 137 7.61 5.81 -2.52
CA ALA A 137 8.82 6.45 -2.99
C ALA A 137 10.06 5.93 -2.24
N ARG A 138 10.02 5.91 -0.90
CA ARG A 138 11.11 5.35 -0.08
C ARG A 138 11.39 3.88 -0.40
N ALA A 139 10.35 3.08 -0.59
CA ALA A 139 10.50 1.67 -0.96
C ALA A 139 11.07 1.50 -2.38
N ALA A 140 10.69 2.36 -3.33
CA ALA A 140 11.23 2.36 -4.69
C ALA A 140 12.70 2.76 -4.69
N GLU A 141 13.06 3.80 -3.95
CA GLU A 141 14.44 4.24 -3.77
C GLU A 141 15.31 3.16 -3.13
N THR A 142 14.83 2.52 -2.06
CA THR A 142 15.54 1.39 -1.43
C THR A 142 15.76 0.26 -2.43
N ARG A 143 14.77 -0.05 -3.28
CA ARG A 143 14.91 -1.10 -4.32
C ARG A 143 15.90 -0.70 -5.40
N ARG A 144 15.93 0.57 -5.78
CA ARG A 144 16.90 1.08 -6.78
C ARG A 144 18.31 0.97 -6.25
N GLN A 145 18.57 1.53 -5.07
CA GLN A 145 19.88 1.45 -4.40
C GLN A 145 20.32 0.00 -4.17
N ALA A 146 19.38 -0.88 -3.77
CA ALA A 146 19.69 -2.29 -3.59
C ALA A 146 20.00 -3.00 -4.91
N GLY A 147 19.41 -2.56 -6.03
CA GLY A 147 19.73 -3.04 -7.37
C GLY A 147 21.14 -2.64 -7.80
N GLU A 148 21.45 -1.35 -7.70
CA GLU A 148 22.79 -0.80 -8.01
C GLU A 148 23.88 -1.53 -7.22
N LEU A 149 23.72 -1.65 -5.89
CA LEU A 149 24.66 -2.38 -5.05
C LEU A 149 24.72 -3.88 -5.37
N ALA A 150 23.59 -4.51 -5.69
CA ALA A 150 23.59 -5.94 -6.05
C ALA A 150 24.33 -6.19 -7.37
N ASP A 151 24.21 -5.30 -8.35
CA ASP A 151 24.93 -5.40 -9.61
C ASP A 151 26.44 -5.18 -9.41
N GLU A 152 26.83 -4.14 -8.66
CA GLU A 152 28.23 -3.86 -8.28
C GLU A 152 28.87 -5.04 -7.54
N HIS A 153 28.14 -5.63 -6.58
CA HIS A 153 28.66 -6.69 -5.73
C HIS A 153 28.42 -8.10 -6.25
N ALA A 154 27.76 -8.30 -7.39
CA ALA A 154 27.37 -9.63 -7.86
C ALA A 154 28.57 -10.60 -7.98
N LYS A 155 29.70 -10.12 -8.52
CA LYS A 155 30.92 -10.93 -8.65
C LYS A 155 31.56 -11.21 -7.29
N ALA A 156 31.76 -10.17 -6.48
CA ALA A 156 32.36 -10.27 -5.14
C ALA A 156 31.55 -11.21 -4.23
N ALA A 157 30.21 -11.17 -4.33
CA ALA A 157 29.32 -12.04 -3.59
C ALA A 157 29.53 -13.51 -3.95
N ARG A 158 29.69 -13.83 -5.24
CA ARG A 158 29.97 -15.20 -5.69
C ARG A 158 31.34 -15.68 -5.22
N GLU A 159 32.37 -14.85 -5.35
CA GLU A 159 33.72 -15.18 -4.90
C GLU A 159 33.75 -15.45 -3.40
N HIS A 160 33.07 -14.62 -2.61
CA HIS A 160 32.97 -14.82 -1.16
C HIS A 160 32.25 -16.12 -0.81
N VAL A 161 31.08 -16.39 -1.41
CA VAL A 161 30.33 -17.61 -1.15
C VAL A 161 31.14 -18.85 -1.56
N ALA A 162 31.80 -18.83 -2.71
CA ALA A 162 32.67 -19.93 -3.15
C ALA A 162 33.79 -20.20 -2.15
N ARG A 163 34.44 -19.13 -1.66
CA ARG A 163 35.51 -19.22 -0.68
C ARG A 163 35.02 -19.82 0.64
N VAL A 164 33.90 -19.34 1.18
CA VAL A 164 33.35 -19.86 2.45
C VAL A 164 32.97 -21.34 2.34
N TRP A 165 32.39 -21.77 1.21
CA TRP A 165 32.13 -23.19 0.95
C TRP A 165 33.42 -24.03 0.93
N ALA A 166 34.48 -23.53 0.30
CA ALA A 166 35.76 -24.21 0.24
C ALA A 166 36.46 -24.30 1.62
N GLU A 167 36.31 -23.26 2.45
CA GLU A 167 36.97 -23.17 3.77
C GLU A 167 36.22 -23.94 4.86
N THR A 168 34.88 -23.93 4.83
CA THR A 168 34.05 -24.40 5.95
C THR A 168 33.20 -25.62 5.62
N GLY A 169 33.01 -25.95 4.34
CA GLY A 169 32.07 -26.98 3.90
C GLY A 169 30.59 -26.58 4.03
N GLU A 170 30.29 -25.34 4.41
CA GLU A 170 28.96 -24.75 4.52
C GLU A 170 28.90 -23.39 3.81
N GLY A 171 27.70 -22.88 3.55
CA GLY A 171 27.51 -21.55 2.96
C GLY A 171 27.53 -20.44 4.02
N PRO A 172 27.81 -19.18 3.65
CA PRO A 172 27.66 -18.08 4.60
C PRO A 172 26.17 -17.85 4.93
N THR A 173 25.90 -17.23 6.06
CA THR A 173 24.62 -16.57 6.34
C THR A 173 24.48 -15.30 5.51
N TRP A 174 23.24 -14.83 5.33
CA TRP A 174 23.01 -13.56 4.63
C TRP A 174 23.65 -12.36 5.34
N ARG A 175 23.83 -12.42 6.67
CA ARG A 175 24.50 -11.35 7.42
C ARG A 175 25.99 -11.34 7.17
N GLU A 176 26.65 -12.50 7.28
CA GLU A 176 28.09 -12.61 7.00
C GLU A 176 28.41 -12.19 5.57
N LEU A 177 27.55 -12.55 4.61
CA LEU A 177 27.71 -12.07 3.24
C LEU A 177 27.52 -10.54 3.14
N ALA A 178 26.51 -9.96 3.77
CA ALA A 178 26.31 -8.52 3.74
C ALA A 178 27.51 -7.77 4.37
N ASP A 179 28.01 -8.26 5.50
CA ASP A 179 29.19 -7.71 6.19
C ASP A 179 30.44 -7.80 5.28
N ALA A 180 30.64 -8.94 4.60
CA ALA A 180 31.75 -9.14 3.67
C ALA A 180 31.67 -8.23 2.42
N LEU A 181 30.46 -7.85 2.01
CA LEU A 181 30.22 -6.90 0.94
C LEU A 181 30.28 -5.43 1.41
N GLY A 182 30.44 -5.18 2.72
CA GLY A 182 30.40 -3.84 3.30
C GLY A 182 29.01 -3.19 3.24
N VAL A 183 27.95 -3.99 3.10
CA VAL A 183 26.57 -3.50 3.00
C VAL A 183 25.92 -3.55 4.37
N GLU A 184 25.80 -2.39 5.01
CA GLU A 184 25.27 -2.29 6.37
C GLU A 184 23.81 -1.83 6.45
N GLY A 185 23.20 -2.03 7.62
CA GLY A 185 21.96 -1.39 8.01
C GLY A 185 20.72 -1.89 7.27
N ARG A 186 19.79 -0.97 7.00
CA ARG A 186 18.42 -1.31 6.52
C ARG A 186 18.38 -1.80 5.07
N ILE A 187 19.45 -1.61 4.29
CA ILE A 187 19.49 -1.98 2.86
C ILE A 187 20.06 -3.37 2.61
N ALA A 188 20.86 -3.92 3.54
CA ALA A 188 21.50 -5.23 3.43
C ALA A 188 20.54 -6.35 2.99
N SER A 189 19.40 -6.48 3.69
CA SER A 189 18.38 -7.48 3.34
C SER A 189 17.85 -7.28 1.91
N ALA A 190 17.66 -6.05 1.46
CA ALA A 190 17.17 -5.76 0.11
C ALA A 190 18.22 -6.07 -0.96
N VAL A 191 19.52 -5.88 -0.67
CA VAL A 191 20.62 -6.28 -1.56
C VAL A 191 20.65 -7.80 -1.70
N ILE A 192 20.62 -8.54 -0.59
CA ILE A 192 20.59 -10.02 -0.63
C ILE A 192 19.36 -10.54 -1.38
N ASP A 193 18.17 -9.98 -1.12
CA ASP A 193 16.95 -10.32 -1.85
C ASP A 193 17.09 -10.05 -3.36
N THR A 194 17.85 -9.01 -3.73
CA THR A 194 18.10 -8.67 -5.13
C THR A 194 19.09 -9.63 -5.77
N LEU A 195 20.17 -10.01 -5.09
CA LEU A 195 21.09 -11.06 -5.54
C LEU A 195 20.37 -12.40 -5.78
N HIS A 196 19.40 -12.75 -4.94
CA HIS A 196 18.54 -13.93 -5.15
C HIS A 196 17.65 -13.79 -6.40
N ARG A 197 17.01 -12.62 -6.59
CA ARG A 197 16.16 -12.35 -7.76
C ARG A 197 16.95 -12.36 -9.06
N LEU A 198 18.16 -11.82 -9.05
CA LEU A 198 19.12 -11.85 -10.15
C LEU A 198 19.74 -13.24 -10.37
N ARG A 199 19.40 -14.23 -9.56
CA ARG A 199 19.94 -15.59 -9.62
C ARG A 199 21.46 -15.63 -9.44
N VAL A 200 22.06 -14.65 -8.77
CA VAL A 200 23.49 -14.70 -8.40
C VAL A 200 23.71 -15.82 -7.38
N LEU A 201 22.80 -15.87 -6.40
CA LEU A 201 22.83 -16.77 -5.25
C LEU A 201 21.48 -17.47 -5.09
N THR A 202 21.51 -18.60 -4.40
CA THR A 202 20.31 -19.29 -3.91
C THR A 202 20.55 -19.72 -2.46
N SER A 203 19.49 -19.94 -1.69
CA SER A 203 19.60 -20.47 -0.33
C SER A 203 18.54 -21.54 -0.09
N THR A 204 18.78 -22.40 0.90
CA THR A 204 17.75 -23.30 1.45
C THR A 204 17.10 -22.64 2.68
N LYS A 205 16.29 -23.39 3.43
CA LYS A 205 15.71 -22.92 4.70
C LYS A 205 16.72 -22.95 5.85
N GLU A 206 17.86 -23.63 5.68
CA GLU A 206 18.85 -23.79 6.73
C GLU A 206 19.63 -22.49 6.92
N PRO A 207 19.93 -22.10 8.18
CA PRO A 207 20.90 -21.05 8.44
C PRO A 207 22.24 -21.55 7.89
N ARG A 208 22.99 -20.74 7.12
CA ARG A 208 24.27 -21.11 6.45
C ARG A 208 24.14 -21.89 5.12
N SER A 209 23.12 -21.56 4.34
CA SER A 209 22.81 -22.29 3.09
C SER A 209 23.01 -21.49 1.80
N LEU A 210 23.63 -20.31 1.84
CA LEU A 210 23.86 -19.52 0.62
C LEU A 210 24.82 -20.27 -0.30
N THR A 211 24.38 -20.56 -1.53
CA THR A 211 25.13 -21.26 -2.56
C THR A 211 25.09 -20.50 -3.87
N LEU A 212 26.04 -20.81 -4.75
CA LEU A 212 26.09 -20.24 -6.09
C LEU A 212 24.99 -20.84 -6.97
N THR A 213 24.39 -20.00 -7.80
CA THR A 213 23.57 -20.49 -8.90
C THR A 213 24.43 -20.64 -10.16
N THR A 214 24.24 -21.72 -10.91
CA THR A 214 24.97 -22.02 -12.15
C THR A 214 24.45 -21.24 -13.36
N ALA A 215 23.21 -20.77 -13.32
CA ALA A 215 22.52 -20.09 -14.41
C ALA A 215 22.69 -18.55 -14.44
N TRP A 216 23.63 -18.00 -13.67
CA TRP A 216 23.86 -16.55 -13.65
C TRP A 216 24.81 -16.11 -14.77
N THR A 217 24.43 -15.06 -15.48
CA THR A 217 25.27 -14.40 -16.48
C THR A 217 25.58 -12.98 -16.00
N PRO A 218 26.85 -12.53 -16.02
CA PRO A 218 27.19 -11.18 -15.59
C PRO A 218 26.53 -10.14 -16.52
N PRO A 219 26.09 -8.99 -15.99
CA PRO A 219 25.68 -7.87 -16.83
C PRO A 219 26.87 -7.44 -17.69
N SER A 220 26.63 -7.24 -19.00
CA SER A 220 27.65 -6.74 -19.91
C SER A 220 28.04 -5.32 -19.48
N ALA A 221 29.35 -5.09 -19.34
CA ALA A 221 29.93 -3.78 -19.02
C ALA A 221 29.66 -2.75 -20.11
#